data_AF-A0A4P9Y9I5-F1
#
_entry.id   AF-A0A4P9Y9I5-F1
#
_cell.length_a   1.000
_cell.length_b   1.000
_cell.length_c   1.000
_cell.angle_alpha   90.00
_cell.angle_beta   90.00
_cell.angle_gamma   90.00
#
_symmetry.space_group_name_H-M   'P 1'
#
loop_
_entity.id
_entity.type
_entity.pdbx_description
1 polymer ?
#
loop_
_entity_poly.entity_id
_entity_poly.type
_entity_poly.pdbx_seq_one_letter_code
_entity_poly.pdbx_strand_id
1 'polypeptide(L)'
;MLQLYQDSMAIVREFGKPDLFITVTCNPSWPEIKDNLMLNQTAQDRPDIVARVFNQKLKLIIQDLTKNNIFGKVIAFMYVVEFQKRGLPHAHILLILDE
;
A
#
# COMPACT_ATOMS: atom_id res chain seq x y z
N MET A 1 9.68 6.48 -11.60
CA MET A 1 8.31 6.96 -11.89
C MET A 1 7.88 6.57 -13.29
N LEU A 2 8.61 6.95 -14.36
CA LEU A 2 8.21 6.62 -15.73
C LEU A 2 8.09 5.11 -16.01
N GLN A 3 9.04 4.29 -15.55
CA GLN A 3 8.98 2.84 -15.75
C GLN A 3 7.72 2.21 -15.12
N LEU A 4 7.46 2.51 -13.84
CA LEU A 4 6.27 1.99 -13.14
C LEU A 4 4.98 2.39 -13.86
N TYR A 5 4.92 3.61 -14.39
CA TYR A 5 3.80 4.05 -15.22
C TYR A 5 3.68 3.23 -16.51
N GLN A 6 4.78 3.03 -17.24
CA GLN A 6 4.79 2.23 -18.47
C GLN A 6 4.39 0.76 -18.21
N ASP A 7 4.91 0.16 -17.15
CA ASP A 7 4.55 -1.20 -16.74
C ASP A 7 3.07 -1.29 -16.37
N SER A 8 2.56 -0.29 -15.64
CA SER A 8 1.14 -0.20 -15.28
C SER A 8 0.26 -0.10 -16.53
N MET A 9 0.64 0.75 -17.49
CA MET A 9 -0.08 0.89 -18.76
C MET A 9 -0.01 -0.39 -19.61
N ALA A 10 1.09 -1.13 -19.58
CA ALA A 10 1.21 -2.42 -20.25
C ALA A 10 0.28 -3.48 -19.64
N ILE A 11 0.18 -3.54 -18.30
CA ILE A 11 -0.76 -4.43 -17.61
C ILE A 11 -2.20 -4.05 -17.93
N VAL A 12 -2.55 -2.76 -17.89
CA VAL A 12 -3.90 -2.29 -18.25
C VAL A 12 -4.25 -2.60 -19.71
N ARG A 13 -3.28 -2.55 -20.62
CA ARG A 13 -3.48 -2.92 -22.02
C ARG A 13 -3.80 -4.41 -22.20
N GLU A 14 -3.17 -5.27 -21.40
CA GLU A 14 -3.33 -6.72 -21.48
C GLU A 14 -4.61 -7.21 -20.77
N PHE A 15 -4.85 -6.74 -19.55
CA PHE A 15 -5.90 -7.25 -18.67
C PHE A 15 -7.14 -6.35 -18.58
N GLY A 16 -7.11 -5.17 -19.21
CA GLY A 16 -8.20 -4.20 -19.17
C GLY A 16 -8.06 -3.17 -18.06
N LYS A 17 -9.09 -2.33 -17.91
CA LYS A 17 -9.09 -1.25 -16.92
C LYS A 17 -9.16 -1.80 -15.49
N PRO A 18 -8.56 -1.12 -14.50
CA PRO A 18 -8.77 -1.46 -13.09
C PRO A 18 -10.24 -1.34 -12.69
N ASP A 19 -10.69 -2.25 -11.83
CA ASP A 19 -12.02 -2.26 -11.23
C ASP A 19 -12.04 -1.52 -9.89
N LEU A 20 -10.94 -1.64 -9.12
CA LEU A 20 -10.81 -1.03 -7.81
C LEU A 20 -9.55 -0.15 -7.73
N PHE A 21 -9.74 1.04 -7.15
CA PHE A 21 -8.67 1.94 -6.74
C PHE A 21 -8.66 2.05 -5.21
N ILE A 22 -7.67 1.45 -4.55
CA ILE A 22 -7.57 1.37 -3.10
C ILE A 22 -6.43 2.26 -2.61
N THR A 23 -6.70 3.08 -1.59
CA THR A 23 -5.68 3.88 -0.92
C THR A 23 -5.47 3.36 0.50
N VAL A 24 -4.23 3.02 0.84
CA VAL A 24 -3.81 2.59 2.18
C VAL A 24 -2.97 3.69 2.80
N THR A 25 -3.46 4.31 3.86
CA THR A 25 -2.77 5.40 4.55
C THR A 25 -2.22 4.92 5.88
N CYS A 26 -0.94 5.22 6.17
CA CYS A 26 -0.36 4.90 7.47
C CYS A 26 -1.06 5.67 8.59
N ASN A 27 -1.44 4.97 9.66
CA ASN A 27 -1.95 5.58 10.88
C ASN A 27 -0.83 5.63 11.94
N PRO A 28 -0.35 6.83 12.33
CA PRO A 28 0.71 6.94 13.35
C PRO A 28 0.23 6.53 14.75
N SER A 29 -1.07 6.36 14.96
CA SER A 29 -1.65 5.90 16.23
C SER A 29 -1.69 4.39 16.40
N TRP A 30 -1.18 3.62 15.44
CA TRP A 30 -1.06 2.17 15.60
C TRP A 30 -0.20 1.80 16.82
N PRO A 31 -0.62 0.84 17.66
CA PRO A 31 0.14 0.41 18.85
C PRO A 31 1.57 -0.01 18.50
N GLU A 32 1.76 -0.71 17.38
CA GLU A 32 3.08 -1.16 16.93
C GLU A 32 4.06 0.00 16.67
N ILE A 33 3.54 1.20 16.37
CA ILE A 33 4.34 2.42 16.30
C ILE A 33 4.49 3.02 17.69
N LYS A 34 3.37 3.34 18.36
CA LYS A 34 3.36 4.06 19.65
C LYS A 34 4.18 3.38 20.73
N ASP A 35 4.08 2.05 20.84
CA ASP A 35 4.73 1.26 21.89
C ASP A 35 6.26 1.18 21.68
N ASN A 36 6.74 1.53 20.49
CA ASN A 36 8.16 1.55 20.14
C ASN A 36 8.75 2.98 20.07
N LEU A 37 7.98 4.00 20.46
CA LEU A 37 8.46 5.38 20.59
C LEU A 37 9.01 5.62 22.00
N MET A 38 10.10 6.38 22.10
CA MET A 38 10.59 6.87 23.39
C MET A 38 9.71 8.02 23.90
N LEU A 39 9.85 8.36 25.19
CA LEU A 39 9.18 9.53 25.78
C LEU A 39 9.48 10.78 24.93
N ASN A 40 8.43 11.51 24.55
CA ASN A 40 8.46 12.70 23.69
C ASN A 40 8.85 12.47 22.21
N GLN A 41 9.01 11.23 21.75
CA GLN A 41 9.11 10.95 20.32
C GLN A 41 7.74 10.91 19.66
N THR A 42 7.67 11.41 18.44
CA THR A 42 6.54 11.25 17.52
C THR A 42 6.86 10.21 16.46
N ALA A 43 5.83 9.75 15.74
CA ALA A 43 6.03 8.83 14.61
C ALA A 43 6.96 9.42 13.53
N GLN A 44 7.00 10.74 13.37
CA GLN A 44 7.87 11.41 12.39
C GLN A 44 9.35 11.34 12.79
N ASP A 45 9.65 11.23 14.09
CA ASP A 45 11.02 11.11 14.60
C ASP A 45 11.59 9.70 14.39
N ARG A 46 10.73 8.70 14.12
CA ARG A 46 11.09 7.29 13.89
C ARG A 46 10.52 6.75 12.58
N PRO A 47 10.94 7.31 11.42
CA PRO A 47 10.44 6.88 10.11
C PRO A 47 10.77 5.42 9.80
N ASP A 48 11.81 4.85 10.42
CA ASP A 48 12.19 3.44 10.33
C ASP A 48 11.10 2.52 10.91
N ILE A 49 10.56 2.85 12.09
CA ILE A 49 9.46 2.11 12.72
C ILE A 49 8.20 2.24 11.87
N VAL A 50 7.87 3.47 11.46
CA VAL A 50 6.69 3.76 10.64
C VAL A 50 6.73 2.96 9.34
N ALA A 51 7.84 3.02 8.60
CA ALA A 51 7.98 2.31 7.33
C ALA A 51 7.91 0.80 7.51
N ARG A 52 8.51 0.26 8.60
CA ARG A 52 8.45 -1.18 8.91
C ARG A 52 7.04 -1.65 9.22
N VAL A 53 6.32 -0.96 10.10
CA VAL A 53 4.94 -1.30 10.47
C VAL A 53 4.02 -1.16 9.26
N PHE A 54 4.14 -0.08 8.50
CA PHE A 54 3.37 0.13 7.29
C PHE A 54 3.60 -0.97 6.25
N ASN A 55 4.85 -1.32 5.98
CA ASN A 55 5.19 -2.39 5.02
C ASN A 55 4.61 -3.75 5.46
N GLN A 56 4.64 -4.07 6.75
CA GLN A 56 4.02 -5.30 7.27
C GLN A 56 2.51 -5.31 7.06
N LYS A 57 1.82 -4.21 7.40
CA LYS A 57 0.37 -4.11 7.19
C LYS A 57 0.00 -4.10 5.70
N LEU A 58 0.77 -3.41 4.85
CA LEU A 58 0.57 -3.41 3.41
C LEU A 58 0.70 -4.82 2.82
N LYS A 59 1.69 -5.62 3.26
CA LYS A 59 1.82 -7.02 2.82
C LYS A 59 0.60 -7.87 3.19
N LEU A 60 0.06 -7.68 4.39
CA LEU A 60 -1.17 -8.37 4.80
C LEU A 60 -2.35 -7.95 3.94
N ILE A 61 -2.51 -6.64 3.68
CA ILE A 61 -3.56 -6.14 2.80
C ILE A 61 -3.41 -6.72 1.40
N ILE A 62 -2.21 -6.71 0.80
CA ILE A 62 -1.99 -7.30 -0.54
C ILE A 62 -2.32 -8.80 -0.53
N GLN A 63 -1.97 -9.53 0.53
CA GLN A 63 -2.35 -10.93 0.67
C GLN A 63 -3.88 -11.11 0.75
N ASP A 64 -4.57 -10.27 1.50
CA ASP A 64 -6.03 -10.32 1.61
C ASP A 64 -6.70 -10.04 0.24
N LEU A 65 -6.20 -9.03 -0.47
CA LEU A 65 -6.70 -8.67 -1.79
C LEU A 65 -6.45 -9.77 -2.83
N THR A 66 -5.25 -10.36 -2.87
CA THR A 66 -4.80 -11.20 -4.00
C THR A 66 -4.86 -12.71 -3.75
N LYS A 67 -4.73 -13.16 -2.50
CA LYS A 67 -4.76 -14.60 -2.14
C LYS A 67 -6.07 -14.99 -1.48
N ASN A 68 -6.55 -14.15 -0.57
CA ASN A 68 -7.81 -14.39 0.12
C ASN A 68 -9.01 -13.90 -0.71
N ASN A 69 -8.76 -13.18 -1.82
CA ASN A 69 -9.75 -12.76 -2.81
C ASN A 69 -10.96 -12.06 -2.17
N ILE A 70 -10.74 -11.18 -1.20
CA ILE A 70 -11.82 -10.57 -0.40
C ILE A 70 -12.80 -9.72 -1.24
N PHE A 71 -12.40 -9.30 -2.44
CA PHE A 71 -13.23 -8.57 -3.40
C PHE A 71 -13.54 -9.38 -4.67
N GLY A 72 -13.18 -10.67 -4.70
CA GLY A 72 -13.19 -11.49 -5.91
C GLY A 72 -11.78 -11.89 -6.34
N LYS A 73 -11.70 -12.75 -7.35
CA LYS A 73 -10.43 -13.26 -7.88
C LYS A 73 -9.68 -12.16 -8.60
N VAL A 74 -8.45 -11.89 -8.18
CA VAL A 74 -7.58 -10.87 -8.81
C VAL A 74 -6.78 -11.51 -9.94
N ILE A 75 -6.92 -10.98 -11.16
CA ILE A 75 -6.15 -11.45 -12.33
C ILE A 75 -4.89 -10.61 -12.56
N ALA A 76 -4.91 -9.33 -12.18
CA ALA A 76 -3.74 -8.46 -12.19
C ALA A 76 -3.86 -7.37 -11.12
N PHE A 77 -2.73 -6.94 -10.59
CA PHE A 77 -2.67 -5.80 -9.68
C PHE A 77 -1.33 -5.06 -9.80
N MET A 78 -1.34 -3.80 -9.39
CA MET A 78 -0.15 -2.96 -9.29
C MET A 78 -0.34 -1.99 -8.13
N TYR A 79 0.76 -1.61 -7.49
CA TYR A 79 0.70 -0.59 -6.46
C TYR A 79 1.98 0.22 -6.40
N VAL A 80 1.85 1.44 -5.88
CA VAL A 80 2.98 2.32 -5.58
C VAL A 80 2.89 2.72 -4.12
N VAL A 81 4.06 2.86 -3.48
CA VAL A 81 4.18 3.44 -2.15
C VAL A 81 4.83 4.80 -2.30
N GLU A 82 4.20 5.80 -1.71
CA GLU A 82 4.64 7.19 -1.74
C GLU A 82 4.74 7.71 -0.32
N PHE A 83 5.64 8.67 -0.10
CA PHE A 83 5.77 9.36 1.18
C PHE A 83 5.22 10.78 0.97
N GLN A 84 4.07 11.09 1.59
CA GLN A 84 3.55 12.45 1.51
C GLN A 84 4.49 13.42 2.22
N LYS A 85 4.36 14.74 1.93
CA LYS A 85 5.15 15.81 2.55
C LYS A 85 5.19 15.78 4.09
N ARG A 86 4.23 15.09 4.74
CA ARG A 86 4.16 14.90 6.20
C ARG A 86 4.89 13.65 6.72
N GLY A 87 5.64 12.96 5.85
CA GLY A 87 6.57 11.87 6.19
C GLY A 87 5.93 10.49 6.35
N LEU A 88 4.60 10.40 6.37
CA LEU A 88 3.91 9.12 6.49
C LEU A 88 3.74 8.46 5.13
N PRO A 89 3.96 7.13 5.03
CA PRO A 89 3.77 6.40 3.80
C PRO A 89 2.28 6.19 3.52
N HIS A 90 1.93 6.22 2.24
CA HIS A 90 0.66 5.75 1.71
C HIS A 90 0.90 4.88 0.49
N ALA A 91 -0.04 4.00 0.19
CA ALA A 91 -0.02 3.17 -0.99
C ALA A 91 -1.28 3.40 -1.82
N HIS A 92 -1.10 3.47 -3.15
CA HIS A 92 -2.19 3.39 -4.10
C HIS A 92 -2.12 2.05 -4.80
N ILE A 93 -3.22 1.29 -4.77
CA ILE A 93 -3.32 -0.06 -5.31
C ILE A 93 -4.43 -0.06 -6.37
N LEU A 94 -4.12 -0.59 -7.55
CA LEU A 94 -5.07 -0.88 -8.61
C LEU A 94 -5.27 -2.38 -8.68
N LEU A 95 -6.53 -2.82 -8.72
CA LEU A 95 -6.92 -4.23 -8.91
C LEU A 95 -7.73 -4.39 -10.19
N ILE A 96 -7.45 -5.46 -10.92
CA ILE A 96 -8.27 -5.97 -12.03
C ILE A 96 -8.79 -7.34 -11.60
N LEU A 97 -10.11 -7.50 -11.61
CA LEU A 97 -10.81 -8.70 -11.15
C LEU A 97 -11.15 -9.62 -12.34
N ASP A 98 -11.29 -10.91 -12.06
CA ASP A 98 -11.91 -11.86 -12.98
C ASP A 98 -13.42 -11.53 -13.06
N GLU A 99 -13.98 -11.47 -14.27
CA GLU A 99 -15.41 -11.21 -14.51
C GLU A 99 -16.33 -12.26 -13.87
#